data_AF-A0A6M2D033-F1
#
_entry.id   AF-A0A6M2D033-F1
#
_cell.length_a   1.000
_cell.length_b   1.000
_cell.length_c   1.000
_cell.angle_alpha   90.00
_cell.angle_beta   90.00
_cell.angle_gamma   90.00
#
_symmetry.space_group_name_H-M   'P 1'
#
loop_
_entity.id
_entity.type
_entity.pdbx_description
1 polymer ?
#
loop_
_entity_poly.entity_id
_entity_poly.type
_entity_poly.pdbx_seq_one_letter_code
_entity_poly.pdbx_strand_id
1 'polypeptide(L)'
;SGYATSCRYRCVDPFGQLVIRPYRPGTPCLNLNQKKRPLGAAGVCKAGECIEYDDLEVRSRWVAENVFQYKYHRCLAKKRVANNYLADCHHYCRRNKAWYYGMYQDGIKCLSPDTRAPGFCCHGACQPMDCKRKKCEDDFALVV
;
A
#
# COMPACT_ATOMS: atom_id res chain seq x y z
N SER A 1 -8.47 1.74 12.98
CA SER A 1 -8.59 0.49 12.20
C SER A 1 -7.56 0.44 11.08
N GLY A 2 -7.10 -0.74 10.68
CA GLY A 2 -6.22 -0.93 9.51
C GLY A 2 -7.01 -1.15 8.23
N TYR A 3 -6.38 -1.73 7.20
CA TYR A 3 -7.05 -2.13 5.96
C TYR A 3 -8.15 -3.16 6.21
N ALA A 4 -9.26 -3.03 5.48
CA ALA A 4 -10.30 -4.06 5.44
C ALA A 4 -9.76 -5.30 4.70
N THR A 5 -9.85 -6.48 5.32
CA THR A 5 -9.45 -7.75 4.69
C THR A 5 -10.57 -8.40 3.89
N SER A 6 -11.74 -7.77 3.89
CA SER A 6 -12.90 -8.09 3.06
C SER A 6 -13.69 -6.81 2.84
N CYS A 7 -14.23 -6.61 1.64
CA CYS A 7 -15.09 -5.45 1.36
C CYS A 7 -16.55 -5.62 1.84
N ARG A 8 -16.71 -6.44 2.89
CA ARG A 8 -17.94 -6.70 3.62
C ARG A 8 -17.65 -6.71 5.12
N TYR A 9 -18.57 -6.20 5.91
CA TYR A 9 -18.51 -6.21 7.37
C TYR A 9 -19.78 -6.80 7.96
N ARG A 10 -19.65 -7.31 9.19
CA ARG A 10 -20.77 -7.79 9.99
C ARG A 10 -21.22 -6.66 10.91
N CYS A 11 -22.52 -6.39 10.96
CA CYS A 11 -23.12 -5.49 11.93
C CYS A 11 -24.45 -6.06 12.42
N VAL A 12 -24.93 -5.56 13.56
CA VAL A 12 -26.26 -5.86 14.07
C VAL A 12 -27.20 -4.77 13.55
N ASP A 13 -28.33 -5.16 12.98
CA ASP A 13 -29.33 -4.22 12.50
C ASP A 13 -30.20 -3.67 13.65
N PRO A 14 -31.09 -2.69 13.41
CA PRO A 14 -31.96 -2.15 14.46
C PRO A 14 -32.90 -3.16 15.12
N PHE A 15 -33.09 -4.34 14.52
CA PHE A 15 -33.95 -5.42 15.03
C PHE A 15 -33.14 -6.50 15.78
N GLY A 16 -31.84 -6.27 16.00
CA GLY A 16 -30.97 -7.22 16.69
C GLY A 16 -30.44 -8.35 15.81
N GLN A 17 -30.66 -8.32 14.49
CA GLN A 17 -30.22 -9.37 13.58
C GLN A 17 -28.79 -9.11 13.07
N LEU A 18 -27.98 -10.16 13.04
CA LEU A 18 -26.64 -10.10 12.48
C LEU A 18 -26.72 -10.09 10.94
N VAL A 19 -26.32 -8.99 10.32
CA VAL A 19 -26.34 -8.80 8.86
C VAL A 19 -24.94 -8.55 8.30
N ILE A 20 -24.73 -8.93 7.04
CA ILE A 20 -23.48 -8.66 6.30
C ILE A 20 -23.75 -7.52 5.32
N ARG A 21 -23.01 -6.43 5.45
CA ARG A 21 -23.14 -5.25 4.58
C ARG A 21 -21.83 -4.99 3.83
N PRO A 22 -21.89 -4.48 2.59
CA PRO A 22 -20.69 -4.06 1.88
C PRO A 22 -20.10 -2.80 2.54
N TYR A 23 -18.78 -2.68 2.55
CA TYR A 23 -18.12 -1.42 2.88
C TYR A 23 -18.48 -0.34 1.85
N ARG A 24 -18.42 0.92 2.28
CA ARG A 24 -18.62 2.05 1.36
C ARG A 24 -17.57 2.03 0.25
N PRO A 25 -17.93 2.38 -1.00
CA PRO A 25 -16.96 2.54 -2.07
C PRO A 25 -15.79 3.46 -1.65
N GLY A 26 -14.56 3.10 -2.02
CA GLY A 26 -13.35 3.84 -1.64
C GLY A 26 -12.76 3.45 -0.29
N THR A 27 -13.40 2.56 0.48
CA THR A 27 -12.82 2.06 1.74
C THR A 27 -11.51 1.32 1.47
N PRO A 28 -10.38 1.69 2.10
CA PRO A 28 -9.10 1.00 1.88
C PRO A 28 -9.14 -0.46 2.31
N CYS A 29 -8.69 -1.34 1.43
CA CYS A 29 -8.73 -2.79 1.61
C CYS A 29 -7.40 -3.46 1.23
N LEU A 30 -7.24 -4.71 1.64
CA LEU A 30 -6.08 -5.52 1.33
C LEU A 30 -6.54 -6.97 1.08
N ASN A 31 -6.27 -7.48 -0.12
CA ASN A 31 -6.55 -8.87 -0.46
C ASN A 31 -5.62 -9.80 0.31
N LEU A 32 -6.17 -10.90 0.83
CA LEU A 32 -5.41 -11.93 1.51
C LEU A 32 -5.59 -13.26 0.79
N ASN A 33 -4.52 -14.03 0.68
CA ASN A 33 -4.59 -15.42 0.21
C ASN A 33 -5.16 -16.36 1.29
N GLN A 34 -5.33 -17.64 0.95
CA GLN A 34 -5.84 -18.67 1.87
C GLN A 34 -5.03 -18.81 3.17
N LYS A 35 -3.73 -18.49 3.13
CA LYS A 35 -2.83 -18.50 4.30
C LYS A 35 -2.90 -17.19 5.11
N LYS A 36 -3.90 -16.33 4.84
CA LYS A 36 -4.10 -15.01 5.45
C LYS A 36 -2.88 -14.09 5.28
N ARG A 37 -2.17 -14.22 4.16
CA ARG A 37 -1.06 -13.34 3.78
C ARG A 37 -1.51 -12.34 2.73
N PRO A 38 -0.98 -11.11 2.74
CA PRO A 38 -1.22 -10.11 1.70
C PRO A 38 -0.98 -10.71 0.33
N LEU A 39 -1.94 -10.50 -0.55
CA LEU A 39 -1.87 -10.80 -1.97
C LEU A 39 -1.89 -9.46 -2.70
N GLY A 40 -0.87 -9.21 -3.53
CA GLY A 40 -0.81 -7.98 -4.32
C GLY A 40 -0.70 -6.69 -3.50
N ALA A 41 -1.18 -5.61 -4.10
CA ALA A 41 -1.16 -4.26 -3.53
C ALA A 41 -2.44 -3.97 -2.70
N ALA A 42 -2.36 -2.99 -1.82
CA ALA A 42 -3.55 -2.43 -1.19
C ALA A 42 -4.44 -1.75 -2.22
N GLY A 43 -5.73 -1.69 -1.93
CA GLY A 43 -6.75 -1.27 -2.87
C GLY A 43 -7.90 -0.53 -2.23
N VAL A 44 -8.98 -0.40 -2.98
CA VAL A 44 -10.24 0.19 -2.53
C VAL A 44 -11.40 -0.77 -2.72
N CYS A 45 -12.37 -0.72 -1.80
CA CYS A 45 -13.60 -1.44 -1.96
C CYS A 45 -14.47 -0.82 -3.07
N LYS A 46 -14.96 -1.65 -3.98
CA LYS A 46 -15.94 -1.31 -5.02
C LYS A 46 -16.87 -2.51 -5.23
N ALA A 47 -18.18 -2.30 -5.17
CA ALA A 47 -19.18 -3.37 -5.34
C ALA A 47 -19.00 -4.62 -4.45
N GLY A 48 -18.39 -4.48 -3.27
CA GLY A 48 -18.15 -5.60 -2.34
C GLY A 48 -16.85 -6.39 -2.60
N GLU A 49 -16.06 -5.97 -3.60
CA GLU A 49 -14.75 -6.50 -3.94
C GLU A 49 -13.63 -5.50 -3.63
N CYS A 50 -12.43 -6.00 -3.38
CA CYS A 50 -11.24 -5.17 -3.16
C CYS A 50 -10.44 -5.09 -4.47
N ILE A 51 -10.46 -3.91 -5.09
CA ILE A 51 -9.74 -3.64 -6.33
C ILE A 51 -8.39 -3.04 -5.95
N GLU A 52 -7.30 -3.75 -6.29
CA GLU A 52 -5.93 -3.33 -5.98
C GLU A 52 -5.60 -2.02 -6.67
N TYR A 53 -4.75 -1.18 -6.05
CA TYR A 53 -4.40 0.12 -6.61
C TYR A 53 -3.86 0.02 -8.04
N ASP A 54 -3.03 -1.00 -8.31
CA ASP A 54 -2.43 -1.24 -9.62
C ASP A 54 -3.45 -1.67 -10.69
N ASP A 55 -4.59 -2.23 -10.29
CA ASP A 55 -5.68 -2.68 -11.18
C ASP A 55 -6.76 -1.61 -11.38
N LEU A 56 -6.61 -0.43 -10.77
CA LEU A 56 -7.58 0.65 -10.95
C LEU A 56 -7.38 1.33 -12.30
N GLU A 57 -8.46 1.35 -13.08
CA GLU A 57 -8.55 2.06 -14.37
C GLU A 57 -8.07 3.52 -14.28
N VAL A 58 -8.36 4.18 -13.15
CA VAL A 58 -7.86 5.52 -12.84
C VAL A 58 -7.09 5.49 -11.52
N ARG A 59 -5.76 5.45 -11.60
CA ARG A 59 -4.83 5.68 -10.48
C ARG A 59 -4.67 7.17 -10.19
N SER A 60 -5.77 7.83 -9.86
CA SER A 60 -5.72 9.25 -9.51
C SER A 60 -4.98 9.46 -8.19
N ARG A 61 -4.42 10.67 -8.02
CA ARG A 61 -3.80 11.11 -6.77
C ARG A 61 -4.73 10.92 -5.57
N TRP A 62 -6.03 11.21 -5.74
CA TRP A 62 -7.04 11.02 -4.69
C TRP A 62 -7.18 9.57 -4.22
N VAL A 63 -7.11 8.61 -5.14
CA VAL A 63 -7.17 7.19 -4.78
C VAL A 63 -5.89 6.78 -4.05
N ALA A 64 -4.71 7.17 -4.57
CA ALA A 64 -3.44 6.88 -3.92
C ALA A 64 -3.39 7.47 -2.50
N GLU A 65 -3.83 8.72 -2.34
CA GLU A 65 -3.94 9.40 -1.06
C GLU A 65 -4.96 8.74 -0.14
N ASN A 66 -5.94 7.98 -0.64
CA ASN A 66 -6.87 7.21 0.19
C ASN A 66 -6.32 5.84 0.60
N VAL A 67 -5.71 5.11 -0.33
CA VAL A 67 -5.13 3.78 -0.08
C VAL A 67 -3.91 3.89 0.82
N PHE A 68 -3.01 4.82 0.54
CA PHE A 68 -1.73 4.96 1.24
C PHE A 68 -1.72 6.13 2.25
N GLN A 69 -2.84 6.38 2.93
CA GLN A 69 -2.89 7.40 4.00
C GLN A 69 -1.88 7.13 5.12
N TYR A 70 -1.28 8.19 5.66
CA TYR A 70 -0.32 8.12 6.77
C TYR A 70 -0.81 7.29 7.98
N LYS A 71 -2.11 7.33 8.29
CA LYS A 71 -2.71 6.53 9.38
C LYS A 71 -2.50 5.02 9.23
N TYR A 72 -2.33 4.54 7.99
CA TYR A 72 -2.05 3.14 7.66
C TYR A 72 -0.55 2.84 7.55
N HIS A 73 0.32 3.86 7.52
CA HIS A 73 1.77 3.71 7.47
C HIS A 73 2.33 3.39 8.86
N ARG A 74 2.26 2.11 9.25
CA ARG A 74 2.68 1.66 10.59
C ARG A 74 3.70 0.54 10.58
N CYS A 75 4.12 0.09 9.40
CA CYS A 75 5.19 -0.89 9.26
C CYS A 75 6.53 -0.17 9.15
N LEU A 76 7.55 -0.75 9.77
CA LEU A 76 8.92 -0.23 9.64
C LEU A 76 9.42 -0.43 8.21
N ALA A 77 10.15 0.54 7.69
CA ALA A 77 10.77 0.42 6.37
C ALA A 77 11.64 -0.84 6.30
N LYS A 78 11.53 -1.59 5.19
CA LYS A 78 12.32 -2.81 4.98
C LYS A 78 13.42 -2.58 3.97
N LYS A 79 14.64 -2.99 4.34
CA LYS A 79 15.69 -3.34 3.37
C LYS A 79 15.28 -4.64 2.70
N ARG A 80 15.33 -4.70 1.37
CA ARG A 80 15.14 -5.94 0.65
C ARG A 80 16.47 -6.67 0.58
N VAL A 81 16.44 -7.97 0.87
CA VAL A 81 17.62 -8.85 0.90
C VAL A 81 17.73 -9.70 -0.38
N ALA A 82 16.69 -9.71 -1.23
CA ALA A 82 16.62 -10.54 -2.43
C ALA A 82 16.78 -9.74 -3.74
N ASN A 83 17.49 -10.31 -4.71
CA ASN A 83 17.88 -9.71 -6.00
C ASN A 83 16.79 -9.63 -7.08
N ASN A 84 15.58 -10.12 -6.82
CA ASN A 84 14.51 -10.12 -7.81
C ASN A 84 13.92 -8.71 -7.99
N TYR A 85 12.97 -8.50 -8.89
CA TYR A 85 12.19 -7.25 -8.95
C TYR A 85 11.00 -7.31 -7.99
N LEU A 86 10.62 -6.18 -7.39
CA LEU A 86 9.39 -6.03 -6.62
C LEU A 86 8.22 -5.80 -7.58
N ALA A 87 7.08 -6.41 -7.30
CA ALA A 87 5.82 -6.06 -7.96
C ALA A 87 5.17 -4.81 -7.35
N ASP A 88 5.39 -4.58 -6.06
CA ASP A 88 4.89 -3.43 -5.30
C ASP A 88 6.03 -2.90 -4.40
N CYS A 89 6.21 -1.58 -4.38
CA CYS A 89 7.19 -0.89 -3.54
C CYS A 89 6.72 -0.70 -2.08
N HIS A 90 5.51 -1.13 -1.77
CA HIS A 90 4.99 -1.27 -0.41
C HIS A 90 5.15 -2.70 0.10
N HIS A 91 5.14 -2.84 1.41
CA HIS A 91 5.02 -4.10 2.09
C HIS A 91 4.00 -3.99 3.22
N TYR A 92 3.43 -5.11 3.62
CA TYR A 92 2.36 -5.12 4.61
C TYR A 92 2.79 -5.87 5.87
N CYS A 93 2.33 -5.38 7.01
CA CYS A 93 2.55 -6.00 8.32
C CYS A 93 1.26 -6.00 9.13
N ARG A 94 1.17 -6.97 10.05
CA ARG A 94 0.04 -7.08 10.96
C ARG A 94 0.42 -6.54 12.33
N ARG A 95 -0.32 -5.54 12.84
CA ARG A 95 -0.16 -5.00 14.19
C ARG A 95 -1.54 -5.00 14.86
N ASN A 96 -1.65 -5.50 16.09
CA ASN A 96 -2.91 -5.56 16.84
C ASN A 96 -4.09 -6.12 16.02
N LYS A 97 -3.86 -7.25 15.32
CA LYS A 97 -4.83 -7.93 14.43
C LYS A 97 -5.29 -7.14 13.20
N ALA A 98 -4.76 -5.95 12.95
CA ALA A 98 -5.06 -5.14 11.76
C ALA A 98 -3.86 -5.07 10.81
N TRP A 99 -4.15 -4.88 9.52
CA TRP A 99 -3.13 -4.73 8.48
C TRP A 99 -2.78 -3.27 8.24
N TYR A 100 -1.50 -3.05 8.02
CA TYR A 100 -0.87 -1.76 7.77
C TYR A 100 0.16 -1.92 6.65
N TYR A 101 0.58 -0.79 6.08
CA TYR A 101 1.64 -0.77 5.08
C TYR A 101 2.90 -0.10 5.62
N GLY A 102 4.00 -0.37 4.94
CA GLY A 102 5.29 0.30 5.01
C GLY A 102 5.90 0.34 3.63
N MET A 103 6.93 1.14 3.45
CA MET A 103 7.66 1.20 2.18
C MET A 103 8.92 0.35 2.22
N TYR A 104 9.30 -0.20 1.08
CA TYR A 104 10.68 -0.64 0.87
C TYR A 104 11.59 0.58 0.75
N GLN A 105 12.87 0.42 1.06
CA GLN A 105 13.85 1.49 0.88
C GLN A 105 13.98 1.93 -0.58
N ASP A 106 14.30 3.22 -0.76
CA ASP A 106 14.56 3.79 -2.07
C ASP A 106 15.73 3.08 -2.76
N GLY A 107 15.66 2.97 -4.09
CA GLY A 107 16.68 2.31 -4.92
C GLY A 107 16.52 0.78 -5.03
N ILE A 108 15.48 0.18 -4.45
CA ILE A 108 15.18 -1.24 -4.64
C ILE A 108 14.55 -1.47 -6.02
N LYS A 109 15.04 -2.48 -6.76
CA LYS A 109 14.51 -2.84 -8.08
C LYS A 109 13.03 -3.25 -8.03
N CYS A 110 12.22 -2.70 -8.94
CA CYS A 110 10.79 -2.98 -9.11
C CYS A 110 10.39 -3.12 -10.59
N LEU A 111 9.21 -3.69 -10.86
CA LEU A 111 8.57 -3.66 -12.17
C LEU A 111 7.41 -2.67 -12.12
N SER A 112 7.32 -1.80 -13.11
CA SER A 112 6.16 -0.94 -13.30
C SER A 112 4.88 -1.79 -13.38
N PRO A 113 3.80 -1.45 -12.66
CA PRO A 113 2.55 -2.18 -12.72
C PRO A 113 1.95 -2.22 -14.14
N ASP A 114 2.13 -1.14 -14.92
CA ASP A 114 1.52 -1.00 -16.25
C ASP A 114 2.29 -1.71 -17.36
N THR A 115 3.59 -1.42 -17.42
CA THR A 115 4.44 -1.83 -18.55
C THR A 115 5.28 -3.06 -18.22
N ARG A 116 5.30 -3.47 -16.93
CA ARG A 116 6.29 -4.41 -16.38
C ARG A 116 7.74 -3.99 -16.66
N ALA A 117 7.97 -2.72 -17.01
CA ALA A 117 9.31 -2.22 -17.24
C ALA A 117 10.11 -2.16 -15.92
N PRO A 118 11.40 -2.56 -15.93
CA PRO A 118 12.29 -2.40 -14.80
C PRO A 118 12.40 -0.94 -14.32
N GLY A 119 12.47 -0.76 -13.00
CA GLY A 119 12.65 0.53 -12.36
C GLY A 119 13.17 0.40 -10.92
N PHE A 120 13.08 1.49 -10.18
CA PHE A 120 13.50 1.62 -8.78
C PHE A 120 12.37 2.16 -7.91
N CYS A 121 12.23 1.59 -6.72
CA CYS A 121 11.29 2.09 -5.72
C CYS A 121 11.78 3.45 -5.21
N CYS A 122 10.86 4.42 -5.22
CA CYS A 122 11.09 5.79 -4.81
C CYS A 122 9.86 6.28 -4.04
N HIS A 123 9.98 6.41 -2.72
CA HIS A 123 8.89 6.81 -1.83
C HIS A 123 7.60 5.99 -2.02
N GLY A 124 7.74 4.67 -2.26
CA GLY A 124 6.61 3.76 -2.48
C GLY A 124 6.12 3.68 -3.92
N ALA A 125 6.66 4.46 -4.87
CA ALA A 125 6.33 4.35 -6.29
C ALA A 125 7.45 3.69 -7.10
N CYS A 126 7.12 2.87 -8.10
CA CYS A 126 8.11 2.33 -9.03
C CYS A 126 8.39 3.33 -10.15
N GLN A 127 9.64 3.82 -10.23
CA GLN A 127 10.07 4.83 -11.20
C GLN A 127 11.10 4.26 -12.18
N PRO A 128 11.09 4.66 -13.46
CA PRO A 128 12.05 4.13 -14.45
C PRO A 128 13.49 4.57 -14.17
N MET A 129 13.67 5.72 -13.52
CA MET A 129 14.97 6.23 -13.12
C MET A 129 15.17 6.09 -11.61
N ASP A 130 16.41 5.88 -11.19
CA ASP A 130 16.77 5.86 -9.78
C ASP A 130 16.45 7.22 -9.14
N CYS A 131 15.79 7.19 -7.99
CA CYS A 131 15.62 8.35 -7.12
C CYS A 131 16.98 8.68 -6.53
N LYS A 132 17.80 9.39 -7.29
CA LYS A 132 18.97 10.08 -6.75
C LYS A 132 18.49 10.85 -5.53
N ARG A 133 18.91 10.43 -4.33
CA ARG A 133 18.82 11.30 -3.16
C ARG A 133 19.49 12.59 -3.60
N LYS A 134 18.76 13.72 -3.61
CA LYS A 134 19.45 14.98 -3.37
C LYS A 134 20.17 14.75 -2.05
N LYS A 135 21.50 14.65 -2.08
CA LYS A 135 22.26 14.79 -0.85
C LYS A 135 21.74 16.09 -0.26
N CYS A 136 21.27 16.07 0.99
CA CYS A 136 21.39 17.27 1.78
C CYS A 136 22.90 17.51 1.80
N GLU A 137 23.39 18.39 0.92
CA GLU A 137 24.70 18.97 1.14
C GLU A 137 24.61 19.65 2.50
N ASP A 138 25.44 19.15 3.42
CA ASP A 138 25.70 19.77 4.70
C ASP A 138 26.25 21.17 4.44
N ASP A 139 25.38 22.17 4.30
CA ASP A 139 25.77 23.57 4.42
C ASP A 139 25.80 23.93 5.91
N PHE A 140 26.67 23.24 6.65
CA PHE A 140 27.25 23.75 7.89
C PHE A 140 28.42 24.65 7.47
N ALA A 141 28.10 25.78 6.82
CA ALA A 141 29.04 26.86 6.70
C ALA A 141 29.39 27.34 8.12
N LEU A 142 30.66 27.17 8.47
CA LEU A 142 31.30 27.74 9.65
C LEU A 142 30.81 29.18 9.88
N VAL A 143 30.20 29.43 11.03
CA VAL A 143 30.32 30.74 11.69
C VAL A 143 31.61 30.66 12.50
N VAL A 144 32.70 31.19 11.95
CA VAL A 144 33.89 31.61 12.70
C VAL A 144 34.24 33.01 12.25
#